data_AF-G4Z7Z6-F1
#
_entry.id   AF-G4Z7Z6-F1
#
_cell.length_a   1.000
_cell.length_b   1.000
_cell.length_c   1.000
_cell.angle_alpha   90.00
_cell.angle_beta   90.00
_cell.angle_gamma   90.00
#
_symmetry.space_group_name_H-M   'P 1'
#
loop_
_entity.id
_entity.type
_entity.pdbx_description
1 polymer ?
#
loop_
_entity_poly.entity_id
_entity_poly.type
_entity_poly.pdbx_seq_one_letter_code
_entity_poly.pdbx_strand_id
1 'polypeptide(L)'
;DADGDVETTVPQPVFEVVQPPSLSAWDQASLISWVRQRRQYEAKIRGYWRAKRAADVTDEDLGLEITRRCSALQNSHIPDMDQLFKDELKMDLKIEDTEARVVNYFVLFDKIVEGHGLGGILGSGRENEPNYDERMKLRCKYLLKNIAPEMLRLEMERLVIAKPVLKKDDIALYEALLERAREQQHYH
;
A
#
# COMPACT_ATOMS: atom_id res chain seq x y z
N ASP A 1 -11.12 -48.41 -2.51
CA ASP A 1 -11.03 -48.60 -1.05
C ASP A 1 -9.66 -48.09 -0.60
N ALA A 2 -9.45 -46.78 -0.64
CA ALA A 2 -9.71 -45.79 0.43
C ALA A 2 -8.55 -45.74 1.45
N ASP A 3 -7.55 -44.94 1.08
CA ASP A 3 -6.45 -44.46 1.93
C ASP A 3 -7.02 -43.80 3.21
N GLY A 4 -6.56 -44.28 4.36
CA GLY A 4 -6.95 -43.76 5.67
C GLY A 4 -6.09 -42.56 6.05
N ASP A 5 -6.61 -41.37 5.78
CA ASP A 5 -6.05 -40.10 6.22
C ASP A 5 -6.10 -40.02 7.76
N VAL A 6 -4.94 -40.10 8.42
CA VAL A 6 -4.84 -39.91 9.87
C VAL A 6 -4.83 -38.41 10.12
N GLU A 7 -6.02 -37.84 10.36
CA GLU A 7 -6.15 -36.52 10.97
C GLU A 7 -5.48 -36.55 12.34
N THR A 8 -4.23 -36.09 12.42
CA THR A 8 -3.60 -35.75 13.69
C THR A 8 -4.26 -34.49 14.22
N THR A 9 -5.34 -34.65 14.98
CA THR A 9 -5.99 -33.56 15.69
C THR A 9 -4.98 -32.93 16.65
N VAL A 10 -4.52 -31.72 16.31
CA VAL A 10 -3.71 -30.90 17.21
C VAL A 10 -4.56 -30.64 18.46
N PRO A 11 -4.15 -31.07 19.67
CA PRO A 11 -4.96 -30.88 20.86
C PRO A 11 -5.14 -29.38 21.09
N GLN A 12 -6.39 -28.92 21.09
CA GLN A 12 -6.73 -27.56 21.44
C GLN A 12 -6.22 -27.26 22.86
N PRO A 13 -5.52 -26.14 23.10
CA PRO A 13 -5.05 -25.80 24.43
C PRO A 13 -6.27 -25.63 25.35
N VAL A 14 -6.38 -26.54 26.32
CA VAL A 14 -7.41 -26.46 27.35
C VAL A 14 -7.09 -25.27 28.24
N PHE A 15 -7.80 -24.17 28.03
CA PHE A 15 -7.75 -23.03 28.93
C PHE A 15 -8.51 -23.39 30.21
N GLU A 16 -7.79 -23.92 31.20
CA GLU A 16 -8.33 -24.18 32.53
C GLU A 16 -8.84 -22.86 33.14
N VAL A 17 -10.15 -22.77 33.42
CA VAL A 17 -10.77 -21.59 34.01
C VAL A 17 -10.27 -21.43 35.44
N VAL A 18 -9.34 -20.48 35.65
CA VAL A 18 -8.80 -20.17 36.98
C VAL A 18 -9.88 -19.47 37.81
N GLN A 19 -10.44 -20.16 38.81
CA GLN A 19 -11.48 -19.62 39.69
C GLN A 19 -10.89 -18.79 40.85
N PRO A 20 -11.56 -17.71 41.28
CA PRO A 20 -11.14 -16.95 42.46
C PRO A 20 -11.31 -17.77 43.75
N PRO A 21 -10.41 -17.63 44.74
CA PRO A 21 -10.54 -18.32 46.00
C PRO A 21 -11.74 -17.81 46.80
N SER A 22 -12.53 -18.72 47.35
CA SER A 22 -13.65 -18.42 48.24
C SER A 22 -13.19 -18.38 49.71
N LEU A 23 -13.82 -17.52 50.51
CA LEU A 23 -13.56 -17.45 51.94
C LEU A 23 -14.49 -18.43 52.65
N SER A 24 -13.92 -19.46 53.29
CA SER A 24 -14.69 -20.52 53.96
C SER A 24 -15.13 -20.15 55.38
N ALA A 25 -14.37 -19.33 56.09
CA ALA A 25 -14.67 -18.87 57.44
C ALA A 25 -13.92 -17.56 57.77
N TRP A 26 -14.36 -16.85 58.81
CA TRP A 26 -13.80 -15.55 59.25
C TRP A 26 -12.77 -15.67 60.38
N ASP A 27 -12.29 -16.89 60.68
CA ASP A 27 -11.21 -17.08 61.63
C ASP A 27 -9.86 -16.63 61.04
N GLN A 28 -8.88 -16.39 61.92
CA GLN A 28 -7.57 -15.87 61.55
C GLN A 28 -6.81 -16.78 60.57
N ALA A 29 -6.91 -18.10 60.70
CA ALA A 29 -6.19 -19.04 59.83
C ALA A 29 -6.81 -19.06 58.42
N SER A 30 -8.15 -19.04 58.34
CA SER A 30 -8.90 -18.96 57.07
C SER A 30 -8.62 -17.66 56.32
N LEU A 31 -8.55 -16.52 57.03
CA LEU A 31 -8.21 -15.23 56.43
C LEU A 31 -6.77 -15.19 55.89
N ILE A 32 -5.79 -15.70 56.65
CA ILE A 32 -4.38 -15.76 56.20
C ILE A 32 -4.24 -16.66 54.98
N SER A 33 -4.89 -17.83 54.98
CA SER A 33 -4.91 -18.75 53.85
C SER A 33 -5.53 -18.11 52.61
N TRP A 34 -6.67 -17.44 52.76
CA TRP A 34 -7.36 -16.75 51.67
C TRP A 34 -6.49 -15.64 51.06
N VAL A 35 -5.82 -14.82 51.87
CA VAL A 35 -4.92 -13.76 51.36
C VAL A 35 -3.77 -14.37 50.54
N ARG A 36 -3.19 -15.50 50.99
CA ARG A 36 -2.13 -16.19 50.25
C ARG A 36 -2.65 -16.75 48.92
N GLN A 37 -3.80 -17.42 48.93
CA GLN A 37 -4.44 -17.96 47.73
C GLN A 37 -4.83 -16.84 46.76
N ARG A 38 -5.30 -15.70 47.26
CA ARG A 38 -5.66 -14.53 46.45
C ARG A 38 -4.45 -13.95 45.73
N ARG A 39 -3.30 -13.83 46.41
CA ARG A 39 -2.06 -13.38 45.78
C ARG A 39 -1.61 -14.30 44.65
N GLN A 40 -1.73 -15.61 44.85
CA GLN A 40 -1.39 -16.62 43.83
C GLN A 40 -2.35 -16.58 42.63
N TYR A 41 -3.65 -16.44 42.89
CA TYR A 41 -4.68 -16.23 41.86
C TYR A 41 -4.36 -14.99 41.01
N GLU A 42 -4.09 -13.84 41.64
CA GLU A 42 -3.78 -12.61 40.92
C GLU A 42 -2.47 -12.70 40.13
N ALA A 43 -1.46 -13.41 40.62
CA ALA A 43 -0.23 -13.66 39.87
C ALA A 43 -0.49 -14.52 38.63
N LYS A 44 -1.29 -15.59 38.76
CA LYS A 44 -1.66 -16.49 37.64
C LYS A 44 -2.46 -15.73 36.58
N ILE A 45 -3.44 -14.92 37.00
CA ILE A 45 -4.23 -14.06 36.11
C ILE A 45 -3.35 -13.01 35.42
N ARG A 46 -2.44 -12.33 36.14
CA ARG A 46 -1.49 -11.38 35.53
C ARG A 46 -0.55 -12.03 34.51
N GLY A 47 -0.12 -13.27 34.73
CA GLY A 47 0.67 -14.04 33.77
C GLY A 47 -0.13 -14.38 32.51
N TYR A 48 -1.39 -14.82 32.70
CA TYR A 48 -2.31 -15.13 31.61
C TYR A 48 -2.57 -13.94 30.68
N TRP A 49 -2.85 -12.76 31.24
CA TRP A 49 -3.09 -11.55 30.43
C TRP A 49 -1.84 -11.04 29.70
N ARG A 50 -0.64 -11.24 30.27
CA ARG A 50 0.62 -10.93 29.57
C ARG A 50 0.87 -11.88 28.41
N ALA A 51 0.65 -13.18 28.61
CA ALA A 51 0.78 -14.18 27.56
C ALA A 51 -0.25 -13.95 26.44
N LYS A 52 -1.51 -13.65 26.79
CA LYS A 52 -2.58 -13.36 25.83
C LYS A 52 -2.29 -12.13 24.96
N ARG A 53 -1.63 -11.10 25.50
CA ARG A 53 -1.21 -9.93 24.70
C ARG A 53 -0.05 -10.20 23.75
N ALA A 54 0.78 -11.20 24.04
CA ALA A 54 1.94 -11.54 23.22
C ALA A 54 1.65 -12.64 22.19
N ALA A 55 0.65 -13.50 22.44
CA ALA A 55 0.32 -14.63 21.58
C ALA A 55 -0.59 -14.28 20.39
N ASP A 56 -1.24 -13.10 20.42
CA ASP A 56 -2.25 -12.71 19.42
C ASP A 56 -1.74 -11.65 18.42
N VAL A 57 -0.44 -11.35 18.40
CA VAL A 57 0.15 -10.42 17.43
C VAL A 57 1.27 -11.13 16.68
N THR A 58 0.98 -11.53 15.45
CA THR A 58 1.98 -12.10 14.54
C THR A 58 2.82 -10.98 13.90
N ASP A 59 4.00 -11.32 13.38
CA ASP A 59 4.81 -10.38 12.58
C ASP A 59 4.04 -9.89 11.33
N GLU A 60 3.10 -10.70 10.84
CA GLU A 60 2.19 -10.34 9.74
C GLU A 60 1.15 -9.29 10.19
N ASP A 61 0.58 -9.40 11.39
CA ASP A 61 -0.32 -8.40 11.97
C ASP A 61 0.40 -7.06 12.23
N LEU A 62 1.66 -7.12 12.69
CA LEU A 62 2.52 -5.95 12.82
C LEU A 62 2.81 -5.32 11.46
N GLY A 63 3.14 -6.12 10.45
CA GLY A 63 3.35 -5.67 9.08
C GLY A 63 2.11 -5.01 8.48
N LEU A 64 0.92 -5.57 8.72
CA LEU A 64 -0.35 -5.02 8.28
C LEU A 64 -0.67 -3.69 8.99
N GLU A 65 -0.46 -3.59 10.31
CA GLU A 65 -0.71 -2.34 11.04
C GLU A 65 0.33 -1.25 10.71
N ILE A 66 1.60 -1.60 10.50
CA ILE A 66 2.64 -0.68 10.01
C ILE A 66 2.25 -0.18 8.63
N THR A 67 1.90 -1.07 7.70
CA THR A 67 1.42 -0.70 6.36
C THR A 67 0.20 0.22 6.46
N ARG A 68 -0.80 -0.14 7.28
CA ARG A 68 -2.01 0.67 7.49
C ARG A 68 -1.70 2.07 8.00
N ARG A 69 -0.76 2.20 8.95
CA ARG A 69 -0.32 3.49 9.50
C ARG A 69 0.53 4.28 8.51
N CYS A 70 1.41 3.63 7.75
CA CYS A 70 2.19 4.26 6.68
C CYS A 70 1.27 4.81 5.60
N SER A 71 0.28 4.04 5.14
CA SER A 71 -0.74 4.51 4.20
C SER A 71 -1.57 5.66 4.77
N ALA A 72 -1.97 5.58 6.06
CA ALA A 72 -2.72 6.65 6.71
C ALA A 72 -1.90 7.95 6.89
N LEU A 73 -0.60 7.85 7.14
CA LEU A 73 0.32 8.99 7.25
C LEU A 73 0.64 9.61 5.88
N GLN A 74 0.86 8.78 4.85
CA GLN A 74 1.06 9.22 3.46
C GLN A 74 -0.17 9.97 2.91
N ASN A 75 -1.38 9.59 3.34
CA ASN A 75 -2.63 10.26 2.95
C ASN A 75 -2.82 11.68 3.55
N SER A 76 -1.95 12.15 4.46
CA SER A 76 -2.14 13.44 5.14
C SER A 76 -1.30 14.59 4.56
N HIS A 77 -0.22 14.30 3.85
CA HIS A 77 0.66 15.33 3.27
C HIS A 77 0.68 15.18 1.75
N ILE A 78 -0.03 16.05 1.05
CA ILE A 78 0.12 16.19 -0.40
C ILE A 78 1.48 16.87 -0.64
N PRO A 79 2.47 16.18 -1.24
CA PRO A 79 3.76 16.77 -1.55
C PRO A 79 3.61 17.88 -2.61
N ASP A 80 4.63 18.72 -2.75
CA ASP A 80 4.74 19.59 -3.92
C ASP A 80 4.88 18.73 -5.18
N MET A 81 3.76 18.47 -5.85
CA MET A 81 3.69 17.60 -7.03
C MET A 81 4.54 18.13 -8.18
N ASP A 82 4.61 19.45 -8.37
CA ASP A 82 5.39 20.03 -9.47
C ASP A 82 6.89 19.83 -9.26
N GLN A 83 7.37 19.94 -8.01
CA GLN A 83 8.75 19.65 -7.68
C GLN A 83 9.05 18.13 -7.69
N LEU A 84 8.16 17.32 -7.10
CA LEU A 84 8.29 15.86 -7.06
C LEU A 84 8.48 15.25 -8.44
N PHE A 85 7.56 15.52 -9.37
CA PHE A 85 7.63 14.95 -10.71
C PHE A 85 8.81 15.51 -11.51
N LYS A 86 9.21 16.76 -11.28
CA LYS A 86 10.40 17.31 -11.93
C LYS A 86 11.69 16.59 -11.50
N ASP A 87 11.75 16.17 -10.24
CA ASP A 87 12.95 15.53 -9.68
C ASP A 87 13.01 14.03 -9.98
N GLU A 88 11.88 13.34 -9.90
CA GLU A 88 11.82 11.87 -9.96
C GLU A 88 11.37 11.30 -11.32
N LEU A 89 10.45 11.98 -12.03
CA LEU A 89 9.94 11.47 -13.30
C LEU A 89 10.83 11.92 -14.46
N LYS A 90 11.82 11.09 -14.77
CA LYS A 90 12.78 11.33 -15.85
C LYS A 90 12.75 10.19 -16.85
N MET A 91 12.44 10.52 -18.11
CA MET A 91 12.53 9.54 -19.19
C MET A 91 14.00 9.17 -19.44
N ASP A 92 14.32 7.88 -19.39
CA ASP A 92 15.69 7.40 -19.55
C ASP A 92 16.09 7.35 -21.02
N LEU A 93 16.85 8.37 -21.45
CA LEU A 93 17.35 8.48 -22.82
C LEU A 93 18.46 7.48 -23.16
N LYS A 94 18.99 6.75 -22.18
CA LYS A 94 20.00 5.69 -22.42
C LYS A 94 19.37 4.41 -22.98
N ILE A 95 18.05 4.25 -22.87
CA ILE A 95 17.32 3.13 -23.45
C ILE A 95 17.22 3.37 -24.96
N GLU A 96 17.89 2.52 -25.75
CA GLU A 96 17.93 2.59 -27.22
C GLU A 96 16.58 2.22 -27.84
N ASP A 97 15.91 1.20 -27.28
CA ASP A 97 14.60 0.77 -27.74
C ASP A 97 13.53 1.79 -27.32
N THR A 98 12.88 2.43 -28.31
CA THR A 98 11.88 3.48 -28.05
C THR A 98 10.69 2.96 -27.27
N GLU A 99 10.24 1.75 -27.57
CA GLU A 99 9.07 1.19 -26.91
C GLU A 99 9.34 0.92 -25.44
N ALA A 100 10.45 0.26 -25.12
CA ALA A 100 10.92 0.05 -23.77
C ALA A 100 11.13 1.39 -23.05
N ARG A 101 11.65 2.41 -23.71
CA ARG A 101 11.83 3.74 -23.11
C ARG A 101 10.51 4.38 -22.70
N VAL A 102 9.51 4.34 -23.59
CA VAL A 102 8.17 4.90 -23.31
C VAL A 102 7.45 4.08 -22.24
N VAL A 103 7.50 2.75 -22.31
CA VAL A 103 6.90 1.88 -21.28
C VAL A 103 7.53 2.14 -19.91
N ASN A 104 8.86 2.19 -19.83
CA ASN A 104 9.56 2.45 -18.56
C ASN A 104 9.20 3.82 -17.98
N TYR A 105 8.94 4.83 -18.83
CA TYR A 105 8.49 6.14 -18.37
C TYR A 105 7.10 6.10 -17.70
N PHE A 106 6.13 5.39 -18.28
CA PHE A 106 4.81 5.21 -17.68
C PHE A 106 4.87 4.35 -16.41
N VAL A 107 5.66 3.28 -16.42
CA VAL A 107 5.87 2.44 -15.23
C VAL A 107 6.54 3.24 -14.11
N LEU A 108 7.49 4.14 -14.43
CA LEU A 108 8.12 5.03 -13.45
C LEU A 108 7.09 5.98 -12.83
N PHE A 109 6.19 6.54 -13.65
CA PHE A 109 5.10 7.37 -13.17
C PHE A 109 4.24 6.63 -12.14
N ASP A 110 3.81 5.40 -12.44
CA ASP A 110 2.99 4.60 -11.54
C ASP A 110 3.72 4.28 -10.23
N LYS A 111 5.01 3.94 -10.30
CA LYS A 111 5.84 3.72 -9.11
C LYS A 111 5.95 4.96 -8.22
N ILE A 112 6.08 6.15 -8.81
CA ILE A 112 6.11 7.41 -8.04
C ILE A 112 4.76 7.65 -7.37
N VAL A 113 3.66 7.44 -8.10
CA VAL A 113 2.30 7.60 -7.59
C VAL A 113 2.02 6.64 -6.44
N GLU A 114 2.40 5.38 -6.57
CA GLU A 114 2.27 4.37 -5.51
C GLU A 114 3.17 4.68 -4.31
N GLY A 115 4.46 4.97 -4.55
CA GLY A 115 5.44 5.23 -3.49
C GLY A 115 5.10 6.44 -2.61
N HIS A 116 4.41 7.44 -3.17
CA HIS A 116 3.97 8.64 -2.48
C HIS A 116 2.50 8.60 -2.02
N GLY A 117 1.78 7.48 -2.21
CA GLY A 117 0.37 7.37 -1.84
C GLY A 117 -0.57 8.27 -2.64
N LEU A 118 -0.18 8.69 -3.84
CA LEU A 118 -0.94 9.60 -4.71
C LEU A 118 -2.02 8.89 -5.54
N GLY A 119 -2.29 7.61 -5.29
CA GLY A 119 -3.27 6.83 -6.06
C GLY A 119 -4.66 7.46 -6.11
N GLY A 120 -5.11 8.08 -5.01
CA GLY A 120 -6.38 8.81 -4.96
C GLY A 120 -6.43 10.11 -5.80
N ILE A 121 -5.29 10.61 -6.28
CA ILE A 121 -5.15 11.86 -7.04
C ILE A 121 -4.73 11.59 -8.49
N LEU A 122 -3.87 10.59 -8.72
CA LEU A 122 -3.19 10.34 -10.01
C LEU A 122 -3.27 8.88 -10.47
N GLY A 123 -3.92 8.00 -9.71
CA GLY A 123 -4.04 6.59 -10.07
C GLY A 123 -4.92 6.38 -11.30
N SER A 124 -4.58 5.37 -12.11
CA SER A 124 -5.35 4.99 -13.30
C SER A 124 -6.78 4.58 -12.97
N GLY A 125 -7.00 3.90 -11.84
CA GLY A 125 -8.34 3.59 -11.31
C GLY A 125 -9.30 2.97 -12.33
N ARG A 126 -10.60 3.01 -12.02
CA ARG A 126 -11.67 2.64 -12.96
C ARG A 126 -12.53 3.85 -13.29
N GLU A 127 -13.11 3.88 -14.49
CA GLU A 127 -13.99 4.98 -14.94
C GLU A 127 -15.18 5.24 -14.03
N ASN A 128 -15.65 4.20 -13.31
CA ASN A 128 -16.77 4.30 -12.39
C ASN A 128 -16.40 4.84 -10.99
N GLU A 129 -15.13 5.10 -10.73
CA GLU A 129 -14.69 5.67 -9.45
C GLU A 129 -14.95 7.18 -9.39
N PRO A 130 -15.27 7.74 -8.21
CA PRO A 130 -15.43 9.18 -8.04
C PRO A 130 -14.18 9.93 -8.49
N ASN A 131 -14.33 11.08 -9.14
CA ASN A 131 -13.23 11.94 -9.61
C ASN A 131 -12.31 11.31 -10.67
N TYR A 132 -12.74 10.25 -11.37
CA TYR A 132 -11.93 9.63 -12.44
C TYR A 132 -11.46 10.65 -13.48
N ASP A 133 -12.37 11.49 -13.98
CA ASP A 133 -12.07 12.51 -14.98
C ASP A 133 -10.98 13.50 -14.52
N GLU A 134 -11.04 13.94 -13.27
CA GLU A 134 -10.06 14.85 -12.67
C GLU A 134 -8.70 14.16 -12.48
N ARG A 135 -8.70 12.92 -11.98
CA ARG A 135 -7.46 12.13 -11.82
C ARG A 135 -6.78 11.90 -13.15
N MET A 136 -7.54 11.49 -14.17
CA MET A 136 -6.99 11.21 -15.50
C MET A 136 -6.45 12.48 -16.18
N LYS A 137 -7.11 13.63 -15.97
CA LYS A 137 -6.58 14.93 -16.42
C LYS A 137 -5.25 15.29 -15.77
N LEU A 138 -5.15 15.11 -14.46
CA LEU A 138 -3.92 15.40 -13.73
C LEU A 138 -2.79 14.42 -14.12
N ARG A 139 -3.12 13.14 -14.26
CA ARG A 139 -2.20 12.10 -14.74
C ARG A 139 -1.62 12.45 -16.10
N CYS A 140 -2.46 12.72 -17.10
CA CYS A 140 -2.01 13.13 -18.44
C CYS A 140 -1.19 14.44 -18.41
N LYS A 141 -1.56 15.39 -17.55
CA LYS A 141 -0.82 16.67 -17.39
C LYS A 141 0.63 16.42 -16.93
N TYR A 142 0.84 15.62 -15.89
CA TYR A 142 2.19 15.35 -15.37
C TYR A 142 3.01 14.46 -16.29
N LEU A 143 2.38 13.50 -16.96
CA LEU A 143 3.01 12.71 -18.01
C LEU A 143 3.48 13.58 -19.16
N LEU A 144 2.65 14.52 -19.67
CA LEU A 144 3.04 15.42 -20.76
C LEU A 144 4.17 16.37 -20.37
N LYS A 145 4.10 16.97 -19.18
CA LYS A 145 5.05 18.00 -18.72
C LYS A 145 6.50 17.49 -18.64
N ASN A 146 6.70 16.20 -18.35
CA ASN A 146 8.02 15.63 -18.08
C ASN A 146 8.54 14.72 -19.20
N ILE A 147 7.92 14.76 -20.39
CA ILE A 147 8.44 14.05 -21.57
C ILE A 147 9.83 14.59 -21.92
N ALA A 148 10.75 13.69 -22.21
CA ALA A 148 12.04 14.00 -22.81
C ALA A 148 12.24 13.10 -24.04
N PRO A 149 13.01 13.52 -25.06
CA PRO A 149 13.66 14.83 -25.20
C PRO A 149 12.66 15.98 -25.39
N GLU A 150 13.13 17.22 -25.20
CA GLU A 150 12.28 18.42 -25.28
C GLU A 150 11.55 18.57 -26.62
N MET A 151 12.17 18.16 -27.73
CA MET A 151 11.53 18.17 -29.05
C MET A 151 10.27 17.28 -29.08
N LEU A 152 10.35 16.07 -28.53
CA LEU A 152 9.20 15.15 -28.39
C LEU A 152 8.11 15.76 -27.50
N ARG A 153 8.50 16.40 -26.39
CA ARG A 153 7.56 17.10 -25.51
C ARG A 153 6.80 18.19 -26.25
N LEU A 154 7.49 19.05 -26.99
CA LEU A 154 6.88 20.16 -27.73
C LEU A 154 5.93 19.65 -28.84
N GLU A 155 6.28 18.56 -29.51
CA GLU A 155 5.40 17.92 -30.51
C GLU A 155 4.14 17.36 -29.85
N MET A 156 4.27 16.70 -28.71
CA MET A 156 3.13 16.21 -27.95
C MET A 156 2.24 17.35 -27.44
N GLU A 157 2.82 18.45 -26.95
CA GLU A 157 2.07 19.64 -26.55
C GLU A 157 1.27 20.24 -27.70
N ARG A 158 1.83 20.27 -28.92
CA ARG A 158 1.11 20.70 -30.14
C ARG A 158 0.02 19.70 -30.52
N LEU A 159 0.31 18.40 -30.46
CA LEU A 159 -0.65 17.35 -30.82
C LEU A 159 -1.87 17.37 -29.91
N VAL A 160 -1.67 17.63 -28.63
CA VAL A 160 -2.71 17.74 -27.61
C VAL A 160 -3.67 18.92 -27.89
N ILE A 161 -3.25 19.96 -28.60
CA ILE A 161 -4.14 21.04 -29.07
C ILE A 161 -5.09 20.51 -30.15
N ALA A 162 -4.58 19.72 -31.09
CA ALA A 162 -5.36 19.12 -32.18
C ALA A 162 -6.22 17.93 -31.70
N LYS A 163 -5.75 17.17 -30.72
CA LYS A 163 -6.41 15.99 -30.14
C LYS A 163 -6.57 16.16 -28.61
N PRO A 164 -7.61 16.88 -28.15
CA PRO A 164 -7.81 17.13 -26.71
C PRO A 164 -8.05 15.87 -25.86
N VAL A 165 -8.42 14.74 -26.48
CA VAL A 165 -8.60 13.44 -25.81
C VAL A 165 -7.34 13.00 -25.06
N LEU A 166 -6.15 13.35 -25.57
CA LEU A 166 -4.85 13.03 -24.96
C LEU A 166 -4.64 13.70 -23.59
N LYS A 167 -5.49 14.66 -23.20
CA LYS A 167 -5.48 15.25 -21.84
C LYS A 167 -6.34 14.48 -20.86
N LYS A 168 -7.09 13.47 -21.29
CA LYS A 168 -8.10 12.78 -20.48
C LYS A 168 -8.06 11.26 -20.64
N ASP A 169 -7.06 10.75 -21.33
CA ASP A 169 -6.90 9.34 -21.64
C ASP A 169 -5.41 9.05 -21.75
N ASP A 170 -4.87 8.36 -20.75
CA ASP A 170 -3.46 8.03 -20.65
C ASP A 170 -3.06 6.92 -21.62
N ILE A 171 -4.00 6.05 -22.02
CA ILE A 171 -3.79 5.02 -23.04
C ILE A 171 -3.62 5.69 -24.40
N ALA A 172 -4.53 6.58 -24.78
CA ALA A 172 -4.42 7.34 -26.02
C ALA A 172 -3.14 8.22 -26.03
N LEU A 173 -2.76 8.77 -24.87
CA LEU A 173 -1.50 9.51 -24.71
C LEU A 173 -0.28 8.62 -24.91
N TYR A 174 -0.27 7.41 -24.35
CA TYR A 174 0.79 6.42 -24.52
C TYR A 174 0.97 6.05 -25.99
N GLU A 175 -0.11 5.69 -26.68
CA GLU A 175 -0.08 5.32 -28.09
C GLU A 175 0.44 6.45 -28.97
N ALA A 176 -0.06 7.68 -28.76
CA ALA A 176 0.40 8.86 -29.48
C ALA A 176 1.87 9.18 -29.21
N LEU A 177 2.33 9.04 -27.96
CA LEU A 177 3.73 9.27 -27.61
C LEU A 177 4.65 8.25 -28.28
N LEU A 178 4.25 6.97 -28.28
CA LEU A 178 5.01 5.90 -28.92
C LEU A 178 5.13 6.12 -30.43
N GLU A 179 4.04 6.49 -31.09
CA GLU A 179 4.02 6.82 -32.52
C GLU A 179 5.00 7.98 -32.83
N ARG A 180 4.91 9.09 -32.09
CA ARG A 180 5.79 10.26 -32.26
C ARG A 180 7.26 9.95 -31.96
N ALA A 181 7.53 9.17 -30.92
CA ALA A 181 8.88 8.80 -30.56
C ALA A 181 9.54 7.92 -31.65
N ARG A 182 8.77 7.02 -32.27
CA ARG A 182 9.23 6.21 -33.41
C ARG A 182 9.51 7.08 -34.63
N GLU A 183 8.60 8.01 -34.97
CA GLU A 183 8.82 8.96 -36.06
C GLU A 183 10.15 9.72 -35.88
N GLN A 184 10.46 10.20 -34.68
CA GLN A 184 11.71 10.92 -34.41
C GLN A 184 12.97 10.06 -34.54
N GLN A 185 12.90 8.76 -34.19
CA GLN A 185 14.03 7.86 -34.39
C GLN A 185 14.34 7.61 -35.87
N HIS A 186 13.33 7.69 -36.75
CA HIS A 186 13.54 7.49 -38.19
C HIS A 186 14.24 8.68 -38.89
N TYR A 187 14.37 9.83 -38.22
CA TYR A 187 15.06 11.01 -38.75
C TYR A 187 16.54 11.11 -38.32
N HIS A 188 17.04 10.14 -37.53
CA HIS A 188 18.42 10.06 -37.05
C HIS A 188 19.11 8.78 -37.54
#